data_AF-A0A925NWG4-F1
#
_entry.id   AF-A0A925NWG4-F1
#
_cell.length_a   1.000
_cell.length_b   1.000
_cell.length_c   1.000
_cell.angle_alpha   90.00
_cell.angle_beta   90.00
_cell.angle_gamma   90.00
#
_symmetry.space_group_name_H-M   'P 1'
#
loop_
_entity.id
_entity.type
_entity.pdbx_description
1 polymer ?
#
loop_
_entity_poly.entity_id
_entity_poly.type
_entity_poly.pdbx_seq_one_letter_code
_entity_poly.pdbx_strand_id
1 'polypeptide(L)'
;STFRRNDQVITFLPDSKTALAEKRESLGLFPDLLKSADSSISQFYSAKQTGVDRVAGFDADVVVLQPKDALRFGYRVWSEKKSGLVVKLQTLDVDGKVLEQAAFSELQLDAPVSMGKLTQMMQNTEGYRVEKPELTKTTASAEGWSMKNSVPGFSPMSCYKRPGIAAEGANPPGTMQWIFSDGLASVSLFLEVFDRRRHVQEGSIAFGATNTLTRRVIDKTGEWWLTAVGEVPRATLNAFSQGLERKK
;
A
#
# COMPACT_ATOMS: atom_id res chain seq x y z
N SER A 1 -10.66 -13.17 9.45
CA SER A 1 -10.98 -11.88 10.09
C SER A 1 -9.70 -11.18 10.47
N THR A 2 -9.70 -9.84 10.60
CA THR A 2 -8.50 -9.08 10.99
C THR A 2 -8.81 -8.18 12.16
N PHE A 3 -7.97 -8.20 13.19
CA PHE A 3 -8.06 -7.33 14.35
C PHE A 3 -6.81 -6.46 14.42
N ARG A 4 -7.00 -5.19 14.76
CA ARG A 4 -5.91 -4.23 14.92
C ARG A 4 -6.03 -3.55 16.27
N ARG A 5 -4.89 -3.46 16.98
CA ARG A 5 -4.73 -2.66 18.19
C ARG A 5 -3.42 -1.89 18.06
N ASN A 6 -3.52 -0.59 17.83
CA ASN A 6 -2.37 0.30 17.56
C ASN A 6 -1.53 -0.20 16.36
N ASP A 7 -0.30 -0.66 16.60
CA ASP A 7 0.65 -1.19 15.64
C ASP A 7 0.58 -2.73 15.50
N GLN A 8 -0.16 -3.41 16.38
CA GLN A 8 -0.36 -4.85 16.32
C GLN A 8 -1.55 -5.19 15.44
N VAL A 9 -1.32 -6.10 14.49
CA VAL A 9 -2.35 -6.64 13.61
C VAL A 9 -2.30 -8.15 13.70
N ILE A 10 -3.47 -8.78 13.84
CA ILE A 10 -3.61 -10.22 13.68
C ILE A 10 -4.66 -10.51 12.61
N THR A 11 -4.31 -11.35 11.64
CA THR A 11 -5.19 -11.81 10.58
C THR A 11 -5.40 -13.31 10.70
N PHE A 12 -6.64 -13.70 10.94
CA PHE A 12 -7.08 -15.09 10.97
C PHE A 12 -7.47 -15.52 9.56
N LEU A 13 -6.79 -16.56 9.07
CA LEU A 13 -7.05 -17.26 7.83
C LEU A 13 -7.72 -18.62 8.16
N PRO A 14 -9.07 -18.70 8.09
CA PRO A 14 -9.79 -19.89 8.53
C PRO A 14 -9.46 -21.14 7.72
N ASP A 15 -9.32 -20.98 6.39
CA ASP A 15 -9.09 -22.09 5.46
C ASP A 15 -7.78 -22.84 5.75
N SER A 16 -6.74 -22.11 6.14
CA SER A 16 -5.43 -22.69 6.51
C SER A 16 -5.25 -22.90 8.01
N LYS A 17 -6.25 -22.51 8.82
CA LYS A 17 -6.15 -22.43 10.29
C LYS A 17 -4.87 -21.73 10.76
N THR A 18 -4.54 -20.60 10.13
CA THR A 18 -3.35 -19.81 10.44
C THR A 18 -3.74 -18.44 10.99
N ALA A 19 -3.07 -17.99 12.04
CA ALA A 19 -3.20 -16.65 12.58
C ALA A 19 -1.89 -15.89 12.36
N LEU A 20 -1.88 -14.95 11.42
CA LEU A 20 -0.73 -14.13 11.08
C LEU A 20 -0.67 -12.93 12.03
N ALA A 21 0.32 -12.90 12.91
CA ALA A 21 0.57 -11.81 13.84
C ALA A 21 1.71 -10.92 13.35
N GLU A 22 1.38 -9.69 12.98
CA GLU A 22 2.30 -8.70 12.44
C GLU A 22 2.40 -7.49 13.37
N LYS A 23 3.60 -6.93 13.48
CA LYS A 23 3.81 -5.59 14.02
C LYS A 23 4.05 -4.64 12.85
N ARG A 24 3.04 -3.85 12.49
CA ARG A 24 3.21 -2.84 11.44
C ARG A 24 3.79 -1.59 12.08
N GLU A 25 5.06 -1.30 11.81
CA GLU A 25 5.55 0.08 11.95
C GLU A 25 4.55 0.95 11.17
N SER A 26 3.94 1.95 11.82
CA SER A 26 3.05 2.87 11.12
C SER A 26 3.87 3.44 9.97
N LEU A 27 3.54 3.07 8.74
CA LEU A 27 4.28 3.45 7.52
C LEU A 27 4.14 4.95 7.21
N GLY A 28 3.83 5.76 8.23
CA GLY A 28 3.36 7.12 8.10
C GLY A 28 2.10 7.23 7.26
N LEU A 29 1.47 6.13 6.81
CA LEU A 29 0.35 6.17 5.87
C LEU A 29 -0.87 6.83 6.51
N PHE A 30 -1.79 7.28 5.67
CA PHE A 30 -3.04 7.91 6.06
C PHE A 30 -3.73 7.14 7.22
N PRO A 31 -4.17 7.81 8.30
CA PRO A 31 -4.19 9.26 8.51
C PRO A 31 -2.94 9.82 9.21
N ASP A 32 -1.95 9.02 9.62
CA ASP A 32 -0.80 9.52 10.36
C ASP A 32 0.07 10.49 9.53
N LEU A 33 0.02 10.39 8.19
CA LEU A 33 0.63 11.37 7.27
C LEU A 33 -0.03 12.76 7.31
N LEU A 34 -1.30 12.85 7.70
CA LEU A 34 -1.97 14.13 7.91
C LEU A 34 -1.45 14.86 9.16
N LYS A 35 -0.79 14.13 10.07
CA LYS A 35 -0.22 14.69 11.30
C LYS A 35 1.19 15.24 11.10
N SER A 36 1.85 14.98 9.97
CA SER A 36 3.15 15.58 9.67
C SER A 36 2.96 16.96 9.05
N ALA A 37 3.58 17.97 9.65
CA ALA A 37 3.56 19.36 9.15
C ALA A 37 4.21 19.52 7.75
N ASP A 38 4.98 18.52 7.29
CA ASP A 38 5.71 18.47 6.02
C ASP A 38 4.99 17.68 4.92
N SER A 39 3.65 17.65 4.90
CA SER A 39 2.94 16.96 3.82
C SER A 39 3.18 17.68 2.48
N SER A 40 3.85 17.03 1.53
CA SER A 40 4.04 17.52 0.17
C SER A 40 2.78 17.40 -0.69
N ILE A 41 1.68 16.90 -0.12
CA ILE A 41 0.41 16.63 -0.81
C ILE A 41 -0.08 17.87 -1.55
N SER A 42 -0.03 19.06 -0.93
CA SER A 42 -0.48 20.31 -1.56
C SER A 42 0.37 20.74 -2.77
N GLN A 43 1.59 20.23 -2.92
CA GLN A 43 2.44 20.49 -4.09
C GLN A 43 1.96 19.70 -5.31
N PHE A 44 1.41 18.50 -5.09
CA PHE A 44 1.03 17.56 -6.16
C PHE A 44 -0.47 17.40 -6.34
N TYR A 45 -1.29 17.86 -5.39
CA TYR A 45 -2.75 17.85 -5.46
C TYR A 45 -3.32 19.24 -5.21
N SER A 46 -4.44 19.52 -5.85
CA SER A 46 -5.34 20.61 -5.47
C SER A 46 -6.58 20.03 -4.79
N ALA A 47 -7.06 20.69 -3.75
CA ALA A 47 -8.29 20.30 -3.06
C ALA A 47 -9.39 21.30 -3.38
N LYS A 48 -10.56 20.81 -3.81
CA LYS A 48 -11.72 21.64 -4.10
C LYS A 48 -12.97 21.02 -3.48
N GLN A 49 -13.66 21.77 -2.64
CA GLN A 49 -15.01 21.39 -2.22
C GLN A 49 -15.96 21.58 -3.41
N THR A 50 -16.64 20.52 -3.79
CA THR A 50 -17.51 20.48 -4.98
C THR A 50 -18.99 20.46 -4.64
N GLY A 51 -19.35 20.28 -3.37
CA GLY A 51 -20.74 20.33 -2.92
C GLY A 51 -20.96 19.58 -1.61
N VAL A 52 -22.24 19.24 -1.41
CA VAL A 52 -22.73 18.47 -0.27
C VAL A 52 -23.59 17.33 -0.79
N ASP A 53 -23.60 16.20 -0.10
CA ASP A 53 -24.34 15.00 -0.49
C ASP A 53 -24.77 14.23 0.77
N ARG A 54 -25.59 13.19 0.62
CA ARG A 54 -26.03 12.33 1.73
C ARG A 54 -25.63 10.88 1.49
N VAL A 55 -24.84 10.31 2.41
CA VAL A 55 -24.30 8.95 2.31
C VAL A 55 -24.55 8.21 3.62
N ALA A 56 -25.06 6.97 3.54
CA ALA A 56 -25.40 6.14 4.70
C ALA A 56 -26.30 6.84 5.75
N GLY A 57 -27.14 7.79 5.31
CA GLY A 57 -28.00 8.57 6.19
C GLY A 57 -27.38 9.85 6.77
N PHE A 58 -26.11 10.15 6.51
CA PHE A 58 -25.39 11.33 7.02
C PHE A 58 -25.11 12.36 5.94
N ASP A 59 -25.20 13.64 6.30
CA ASP A 59 -24.78 14.74 5.41
C ASP A 59 -23.26 14.81 5.36
N ALA A 60 -22.72 14.90 4.15
CA ALA A 60 -21.29 14.90 3.89
C ALA A 60 -20.89 16.05 2.97
N ASP A 61 -19.72 16.65 3.24
CA ASP A 61 -19.04 17.54 2.30
C ASP A 61 -18.30 16.71 1.25
N VAL A 62 -18.41 17.12 -0.01
CA VAL A 62 -17.74 16.48 -1.14
C VAL A 62 -16.51 17.28 -1.50
N VAL A 63 -15.33 16.66 -1.39
CA VAL A 63 -14.05 17.25 -1.74
C VAL A 63 -13.39 16.41 -2.83
N VAL A 64 -12.93 17.08 -3.89
CA VAL A 64 -12.11 16.47 -4.94
C VAL A 64 -10.66 16.84 -4.71
N LEU A 65 -9.79 15.82 -4.66
CA LEU A 65 -8.34 15.93 -4.72
C LEU A 65 -7.91 15.66 -6.17
N GLN A 66 -7.58 16.72 -6.90
CA GLN A 66 -7.17 16.62 -8.29
C GLN A 66 -5.64 16.67 -8.40
N PRO A 67 -5.00 15.66 -9.03
CA PRO A 67 -3.56 15.66 -9.21
C PRO A 67 -3.15 16.78 -10.17
N LYS A 68 -1.96 17.34 -9.94
CA LYS A 68 -1.35 18.40 -10.75
C LYS A 68 -0.44 17.85 -11.85
N ASP A 69 -0.28 16.52 -11.91
CA ASP A 69 0.50 15.77 -12.89
C ASP A 69 -0.22 14.46 -13.27
N ALA A 70 0.37 13.71 -14.21
CA ALA A 70 -0.17 12.43 -14.68
C ALA A 70 0.39 11.21 -13.94
N LEU A 71 1.08 11.39 -12.81
CA LEU A 71 1.72 10.31 -12.05
C LEU A 71 0.84 9.80 -10.90
N ARG A 72 -0.39 10.29 -10.81
CA ARG A 72 -1.27 10.09 -9.65
C ARG A 72 -2.71 9.96 -10.10
N PHE A 73 -3.49 9.21 -9.31
CA PHE A 73 -4.94 9.19 -9.45
C PHE A 73 -5.55 10.37 -8.69
N GLY A 74 -6.73 10.79 -9.11
CA GLY A 74 -7.55 11.72 -8.34
C GLY A 74 -8.36 11.00 -7.28
N TYR A 75 -8.88 11.75 -6.30
CA TYR A 75 -9.79 11.22 -5.31
C TYR A 75 -11.02 12.11 -5.18
N ARG A 76 -12.18 11.51 -4.97
CA ARG A 76 -13.38 12.22 -4.50
C ARG A 76 -13.78 11.65 -3.16
N VAL A 77 -13.81 12.52 -2.16
CA VAL A 77 -13.96 12.19 -0.75
C VAL A 77 -15.27 12.79 -0.26
N TRP A 78 -16.12 11.98 0.34
CA TRP A 78 -17.28 12.43 1.10
C TRP A 78 -16.93 12.33 2.57
N SER A 79 -16.89 13.47 3.25
CA SER A 79 -16.56 13.58 4.67
C SER A 79 -17.80 13.99 5.46
N GLU A 80 -18.21 13.21 6.45
CA GLU A 80 -19.35 13.53 7.30
C GLU A 80 -19.12 14.84 8.05
N LYS A 81 -20.09 15.75 8.01
CA LYS A 81 -19.90 17.16 8.37
C LYS A 81 -19.51 17.41 9.82
N LYS A 82 -19.92 16.55 10.77
CA LYS A 82 -19.68 16.77 12.21
C LYS A 82 -18.36 16.18 12.67
N SER A 83 -18.04 14.97 12.25
CA SER A 83 -16.89 14.18 12.70
C SER A 83 -15.69 14.27 11.76
N GLY A 84 -15.91 14.66 10.50
CA GLY A 84 -14.90 14.60 9.45
C GLY A 84 -14.62 13.20 8.92
N LEU A 85 -15.36 12.17 9.37
CA LEU A 85 -15.17 10.78 8.93
C LEU A 85 -15.41 10.65 7.43
N VAL A 86 -14.48 10.00 6.72
CA VAL A 86 -14.68 9.68 5.30
C VAL A 86 -15.72 8.56 5.20
N VAL A 87 -16.90 8.89 4.66
CA VAL A 87 -18.04 7.97 4.53
C VAL A 87 -18.17 7.36 3.14
N LYS A 88 -17.52 7.98 2.14
CA LYS A 88 -17.36 7.44 0.79
C LYS A 88 -16.09 7.98 0.16
N LEU A 89 -15.41 7.12 -0.59
CA LEU A 89 -14.18 7.42 -1.31
C LEU A 89 -14.32 6.87 -2.73
N GLN A 90 -13.99 7.69 -3.72
CA GLN A 90 -13.78 7.25 -5.09
C GLN A 90 -12.34 7.54 -5.50
N THR A 91 -11.71 6.56 -6.16
CA THR A 91 -10.45 6.76 -6.88
C THR A 91 -10.78 7.07 -8.34
N LEU A 92 -10.17 8.11 -8.87
CA LEU A 92 -10.44 8.67 -10.19
C LEU A 92 -9.20 8.52 -11.08
N ASP A 93 -9.39 8.15 -12.34
CA ASP A 93 -8.30 8.21 -13.32
C ASP A 93 -7.93 9.66 -13.70
N VAL A 94 -6.97 9.79 -14.61
CA VAL A 94 -6.47 11.10 -15.09
C VAL A 94 -7.54 11.93 -15.80
N ASP A 95 -8.58 11.28 -16.33
CA ASP A 95 -9.70 11.92 -17.02
C ASP A 95 -10.90 12.17 -16.07
N GLY A 96 -10.76 11.80 -14.79
CA GLY A 96 -11.79 11.97 -13.75
C GLY A 96 -12.84 10.87 -13.71
N LYS A 97 -12.66 9.76 -14.44
CA LYS A 97 -13.55 8.60 -14.40
C LYS A 97 -13.27 7.76 -13.16
N VAL A 98 -14.34 7.22 -12.57
CA VAL A 98 -14.24 6.38 -11.36
C VAL A 98 -13.60 5.03 -11.71
N LEU A 99 -12.48 4.73 -11.07
CA LEU A 99 -11.79 3.45 -11.12
C LEU A 99 -12.23 2.51 -10.00
N GLU A 100 -12.45 3.07 -8.81
CA GLU A 100 -12.82 2.33 -7.61
C GLU A 100 -13.73 3.19 -6.73
N GLN A 101 -14.62 2.54 -5.98
CA GLN A 101 -15.48 3.18 -5.00
C GLN A 101 -15.63 2.32 -3.75
N ALA A 102 -15.39 2.92 -2.59
CA ALA A 102 -15.75 2.39 -1.29
C ALA A 102 -16.76 3.34 -0.64
N ALA A 103 -17.84 2.80 -0.09
CA ALA A 103 -18.87 3.59 0.60
C ALA A 103 -19.51 2.75 1.71
N PHE A 104 -19.91 3.40 2.80
CA PHE A 104 -20.79 2.78 3.78
C PHE A 104 -22.21 2.66 3.18
N SER A 105 -22.80 1.47 3.32
CA SER A 105 -24.24 1.27 3.07
C SER A 105 -25.07 1.67 4.28
N GLU A 106 -24.55 1.40 5.47
CA GLU A 106 -25.11 1.74 6.77
C GLU A 106 -23.96 2.16 7.70
N LEU A 107 -24.21 3.16 8.53
CA LEU A 107 -23.23 3.69 9.47
C LEU A 107 -23.94 4.03 10.78
N GLN A 108 -23.41 3.51 11.89
CA GLN A 108 -23.82 3.90 13.22
C GLN A 108 -22.62 4.53 13.94
N LEU A 109 -22.67 5.84 14.11
CA LEU A 109 -21.69 6.56 14.93
C LEU A 109 -22.02 6.35 16.42
N ASP A 110 -20.98 6.38 17.26
CA ASP A 110 -21.09 6.24 18.72
C ASP A 110 -21.75 4.93 19.20
N ALA A 111 -21.65 3.86 18.41
CA ALA A 111 -22.10 2.54 18.81
C ALA A 111 -21.32 2.07 20.06
N PRO A 112 -22.00 1.43 21.04
CA PRO A 112 -21.34 0.94 22.25
C PRO A 112 -20.45 -0.27 21.95
N VAL A 113 -19.18 -0.02 21.64
CA VAL A 113 -18.19 -1.06 21.34
C VAL A 113 -17.37 -1.39 22.60
N SER A 114 -17.34 -2.67 22.99
CA SER A 114 -16.50 -3.14 24.10
C SER A 114 -15.06 -3.41 23.63
N MET A 115 -14.15 -2.51 23.98
CA MET A 115 -12.71 -2.67 23.68
C MET A 115 -12.10 -3.91 24.36
N GLY A 116 -12.63 -4.29 25.54
CA GLY A 116 -12.23 -5.53 26.23
C GLY A 116 -12.59 -6.78 25.41
N LYS A 117 -13.81 -6.82 24.86
CA LYS A 117 -14.25 -7.93 24.00
C LYS A 117 -13.42 -8.01 22.72
N LEU A 118 -13.13 -6.88 22.08
CA LEU A 118 -12.27 -6.85 20.88
C LEU A 118 -10.86 -7.35 21.18
N THR A 119 -10.29 -6.96 22.32
CA THR A 119 -8.98 -7.44 22.76
C THR A 119 -8.99 -8.95 23.00
N GLN A 120 -10.02 -9.47 23.65
CA GLN A 120 -10.17 -10.91 23.88
C GLN A 120 -10.32 -11.68 22.56
N MET A 121 -11.10 -11.17 21.61
CA MET A 121 -11.24 -11.77 20.28
C MET A 121 -9.92 -11.76 19.50
N MET A 122 -9.13 -10.69 19.60
CA MET A 122 -7.80 -10.59 19.01
C MET A 122 -6.82 -11.63 19.57
N GLN A 123 -6.93 -11.95 20.87
CA GLN A 123 -6.05 -12.90 21.56
C GLN A 123 -6.50 -14.37 21.42
N ASN A 124 -7.74 -14.60 20.99
CA ASN A 124 -8.27 -15.95 20.85
C ASN A 124 -7.75 -16.62 19.57
N THR A 125 -6.56 -17.22 19.67
CA THR A 125 -5.93 -18.00 18.60
C THR A 125 -6.10 -19.51 18.77
N GLU A 126 -7.10 -19.95 19.54
CA GLU A 126 -7.35 -21.37 19.77
C GLU A 126 -7.66 -22.10 18.46
N GLY A 127 -6.98 -23.22 18.20
CA GLY A 127 -7.13 -23.98 16.96
C GLY A 127 -6.42 -23.38 15.74
N TYR A 128 -5.69 -22.27 15.89
CA TYR A 128 -4.88 -21.65 14.85
C TYR A 128 -3.39 -21.82 15.12
N ARG A 129 -2.62 -22.11 14.06
CA ARG A 129 -1.15 -21.97 14.09
C ARG A 129 -0.81 -20.49 14.01
N VAL A 130 -0.20 -19.94 15.05
CA VAL A 130 0.24 -18.53 15.06
C VAL A 130 1.56 -18.40 14.32
N GLU A 131 1.57 -17.61 13.27
CA GLU A 131 2.75 -17.29 12.48
C GLU A 131 3.13 -15.82 12.68
N LYS A 132 4.41 -15.55 12.89
CA LYS A 132 4.97 -14.21 12.99
C LYS A 132 5.97 -14.05 11.86
N PRO A 133 5.57 -13.47 10.71
CA PRO A 133 6.48 -13.27 9.60
C PRO A 133 7.69 -12.47 10.04
N GLU A 134 8.89 -13.03 9.89
CA GLU A 134 10.12 -12.29 10.15
C GLU A 134 10.41 -11.35 8.97
N LEU A 135 10.21 -10.05 9.19
CA LEU A 135 10.64 -9.01 8.28
C LEU A 135 11.95 -8.44 8.81
N THR A 136 13.04 -8.66 8.06
CA THR A 136 14.32 -8.03 8.40
C THR A 136 14.35 -6.64 7.77
N LYS A 137 14.36 -5.60 8.60
CA LYS A 137 14.53 -4.22 8.13
C LYS A 137 15.91 -4.09 7.47
N THR A 138 15.95 -3.49 6.28
CA THR A 138 17.17 -3.28 5.50
C THR A 138 17.10 -1.91 4.82
N THR A 139 18.09 -1.57 4.00
CA THR A 139 18.03 -0.43 3.09
C THR A 139 18.22 -0.91 1.66
N ALA A 140 17.63 -0.20 0.70
CA ALA A 140 17.85 -0.48 -0.70
C ALA A 140 19.35 -0.49 -1.04
N SER A 141 20.12 0.46 -0.50
CA SER A 141 21.57 0.54 -0.70
C SER A 141 22.34 -0.65 -0.12
N ALA A 142 21.93 -1.22 1.02
CA ALA A 142 22.57 -2.40 1.59
C ALA A 142 22.35 -3.65 0.71
N GLU A 143 21.17 -3.77 0.08
CA GLU A 143 20.89 -4.77 -0.95
C GLU A 143 21.47 -4.36 -2.33
N GLY A 144 22.04 -3.16 -2.43
CA GLY A 144 22.75 -2.58 -3.57
C GLY A 144 21.85 -2.02 -4.67
N TRP A 145 20.61 -1.70 -4.34
CA TRP A 145 19.67 -0.96 -5.17
C TRP A 145 19.69 0.53 -4.84
N SER A 146 19.44 1.35 -5.84
CA SER A 146 19.23 2.78 -5.66
C SER A 146 18.25 3.32 -6.69
N MET A 147 17.69 4.48 -6.39
CA MET A 147 16.82 5.21 -7.32
C MET A 147 17.65 6.31 -7.97
N LYS A 148 17.99 6.16 -9.24
CA LYS A 148 18.77 7.14 -10.00
C LYS A 148 18.00 8.44 -10.19
N ASN A 149 16.73 8.29 -10.58
CA ASN A 149 15.81 9.38 -10.83
C ASN A 149 14.67 9.27 -9.81
N SER A 150 14.50 10.27 -8.96
CA SER A 150 13.35 10.31 -8.05
C SER A 150 12.04 10.45 -8.84
N VAL A 151 10.97 9.84 -8.33
CA VAL A 151 9.62 10.07 -8.84
C VAL A 151 9.03 11.25 -8.05
N PRO A 152 8.73 12.40 -8.67
CA PRO A 152 8.34 13.61 -7.97
C PRO A 152 7.24 13.39 -6.94
N GLY A 153 7.48 13.81 -5.70
CA GLY A 153 6.56 13.72 -4.57
C GLY A 153 6.47 12.36 -3.88
N PHE A 154 7.03 11.29 -4.46
CA PHE A 154 7.14 10.00 -3.76
C PHE A 154 8.43 9.92 -2.96
N SER A 155 8.30 9.66 -1.66
CA SER A 155 9.42 9.48 -0.73
C SER A 155 9.56 8.01 -0.34
N PRO A 156 10.79 7.50 -0.16
CA PRO A 156 11.01 6.15 0.37
C PRO A 156 10.57 6.09 1.83
N MET A 157 9.72 5.11 2.16
CA MET A 157 9.14 4.95 3.50
C MET A 157 9.85 3.86 4.31
N SER A 158 9.98 2.68 3.72
CA SER A 158 10.56 1.52 4.39
C SER A 158 11.11 0.51 3.40
N CYS A 159 12.08 -0.28 3.86
CA CYS A 159 12.65 -1.36 3.08
C CYS A 159 12.85 -2.59 3.96
N TYR A 160 12.38 -3.73 3.47
CA TYR A 160 12.40 -5.00 4.19
C TYR A 160 12.95 -6.09 3.28
N LYS A 161 13.63 -7.05 3.88
CA LYS A 161 13.99 -8.32 3.26
C LYS A 161 13.13 -9.42 3.85
N ARG A 162 12.46 -10.16 2.98
CA ARG A 162 11.77 -11.40 3.34
C ARG A 162 12.69 -12.58 3.03
N PRO A 163 12.91 -13.50 3.98
CA PRO A 163 13.54 -14.77 3.68
C PRO A 163 12.77 -15.48 2.56
N GLY A 164 13.48 -16.16 1.65
CA GLY A 164 12.82 -17.07 0.72
C GLY A 164 12.17 -18.21 1.50
N ILE A 165 11.01 -18.70 1.04
CA ILE A 165 10.40 -19.90 1.63
C ILE A 165 11.30 -21.08 1.27
N ALA A 166 12.06 -21.57 2.25
CA ALA A 166 12.92 -22.74 2.06
C ALA A 166 12.06 -23.97 1.74
N ALA A 167 12.22 -24.51 0.54
CA ALA A 167 11.98 -25.94 0.32
C ALA A 167 13.22 -26.69 0.82
N GLU A 168 13.02 -27.85 1.45
CA GLU A 168 14.07 -28.66 2.10
C GLU A 168 15.44 -28.59 1.39
N GLY A 169 16.44 -28.04 2.09
CA GLY A 169 17.84 -28.04 1.64
C GLY A 169 18.29 -26.87 0.75
N ALA A 170 17.42 -25.95 0.36
CA ALA A 170 17.81 -24.73 -0.37
C ALA A 170 17.52 -23.47 0.46
N ASN A 171 18.51 -22.58 0.60
CA ASN A 171 18.31 -21.20 1.04
C ASN A 171 17.92 -20.36 -0.20
N PRO A 172 16.62 -20.14 -0.47
CA PRO A 172 16.23 -19.39 -1.65
C PRO A 172 16.62 -17.92 -1.42
N PRO A 173 17.07 -17.21 -2.47
CA PRO A 173 17.34 -15.78 -2.35
C PRO A 173 16.07 -15.06 -1.88
N GLY A 174 16.20 -14.28 -0.80
CA GLY A 174 15.07 -13.54 -0.24
C GLY A 174 14.58 -12.43 -1.18
N THR A 175 13.32 -12.03 -1.02
CA THR A 175 12.72 -10.92 -1.76
C THR A 175 12.90 -9.62 -0.97
N MET A 176 13.47 -8.60 -1.59
CA MET A 176 13.48 -7.24 -1.03
C MET A 176 12.16 -6.54 -1.39
N GLN A 177 11.54 -5.86 -0.44
CA GLN A 177 10.46 -4.91 -0.68
C GLN A 177 10.93 -3.50 -0.34
N TRP A 178 10.72 -2.55 -1.25
CA TRP A 178 10.97 -1.13 -1.02
C TRP A 178 9.69 -0.33 -1.27
N ILE A 179 9.20 0.34 -0.22
CA ILE A 179 7.93 1.05 -0.23
C ILE A 179 8.17 2.55 -0.38
N PHE A 180 7.39 3.19 -1.25
CA PHE A 180 7.34 4.62 -1.48
C PHE A 180 5.92 5.15 -1.27
N SER A 181 5.79 6.40 -0.86
CA SER A 181 4.49 7.07 -0.69
C SER A 181 4.59 8.54 -1.10
N ASP A 182 3.53 9.08 -1.70
CA ASP A 182 3.37 10.52 -1.91
C ASP A 182 2.50 11.22 -0.87
N GLY A 183 2.06 10.47 0.13
CA GLY A 183 1.14 10.92 1.17
C GLY A 183 -0.28 10.40 1.03
N LEU A 184 -0.72 10.09 -0.19
CA LEU A 184 -2.05 9.53 -0.48
C LEU A 184 -1.95 8.13 -1.10
N ALA A 185 -1.13 7.98 -2.14
CA ALA A 185 -0.88 6.73 -2.82
C ALA A 185 0.47 6.13 -2.40
N SER A 186 0.58 4.81 -2.55
CA SER A 186 1.83 4.08 -2.28
C SER A 186 2.24 3.18 -3.43
N VAL A 187 3.55 2.99 -3.57
CA VAL A 187 4.16 2.07 -4.53
C VAL A 187 5.11 1.14 -3.79
N SER A 188 4.95 -0.16 -3.98
CA SER A 188 5.86 -1.19 -3.47
C SER A 188 6.66 -1.80 -4.64
N LEU A 189 7.98 -1.77 -4.53
CA LEU A 189 8.88 -2.46 -5.43
C LEU A 189 9.35 -3.76 -4.76
N PHE A 190 9.10 -4.89 -5.41
CA PHE A 190 9.58 -6.21 -5.00
C PHE A 190 10.70 -6.62 -5.94
N LEU A 191 11.85 -7.00 -5.37
CA LEU A 191 13.06 -7.33 -6.08
C LEU A 191 13.56 -8.70 -5.61
N GLU A 192 13.68 -9.62 -6.55
CA GLU A 192 14.19 -10.97 -6.31
C GLU A 192 15.10 -11.43 -7.46
N VAL A 193 15.88 -12.48 -7.22
CA VAL A 193 16.74 -13.06 -8.26
C VAL A 193 15.86 -13.67 -9.35
N PHE A 194 16.22 -13.44 -10.62
CA PHE A 194 15.45 -13.97 -11.73
C PHE A 194 15.50 -15.51 -11.77
N ASP A 195 14.34 -16.14 -11.86
CA ASP A 195 14.15 -17.58 -12.00
C ASP A 195 13.20 -17.84 -13.18
N ARG A 196 13.72 -18.47 -14.25
CA ARG A 196 12.95 -18.77 -15.47
C ARG A 196 11.71 -19.63 -15.23
N ARG A 197 11.65 -20.41 -14.14
CA ARG A 197 10.49 -21.23 -13.81
C ARG A 197 9.35 -20.41 -13.21
N ARG A 198 9.68 -19.34 -12.49
CA ARG A 198 8.72 -18.46 -11.80
C ARG A 198 8.41 -17.18 -12.58
N HIS A 199 9.38 -16.68 -13.35
CA HIS A 199 9.32 -15.40 -14.05
C HIS A 199 9.17 -15.61 -15.56
N VAL A 200 7.96 -16.02 -15.93
CA VAL A 200 7.63 -16.43 -17.30
C VAL A 200 7.24 -15.29 -18.22
N GLN A 201 6.67 -14.20 -17.69
CA GLN A 201 6.16 -13.11 -18.52
C GLN A 201 6.35 -11.73 -17.89
N GLU A 202 7.01 -10.84 -18.64
CA GLU A 202 7.01 -9.40 -18.36
C GLU A 202 5.69 -8.80 -18.83
N GLY A 203 5.20 -7.80 -18.11
CA GLY A 203 3.96 -7.17 -18.49
C GLY A 203 3.46 -6.15 -17.48
N SER A 204 2.32 -5.56 -17.81
CA SER A 204 1.59 -4.69 -16.91
C SER A 204 0.14 -5.14 -16.87
N ILE A 205 -0.38 -5.27 -15.66
CA ILE A 205 -1.77 -5.65 -15.39
C ILE A 205 -2.40 -4.60 -14.47
N ALA A 206 -3.70 -4.38 -14.63
CA ALA A 206 -4.48 -3.45 -13.84
C ALA A 206 -5.69 -4.20 -13.26
N PHE A 207 -5.95 -4.00 -11.96
CA PHE A 207 -7.15 -4.49 -11.29
C PHE A 207 -7.76 -3.34 -10.48
N GLY A 208 -8.82 -2.73 -11.01
CA GLY A 208 -9.37 -1.49 -10.46
C GLY A 208 -8.33 -0.36 -10.49
N ALA A 209 -8.09 0.28 -9.34
CA ALA A 209 -7.03 1.28 -9.20
C ALA A 209 -5.64 0.68 -8.97
N THR A 210 -5.53 -0.62 -8.64
CA THR A 210 -4.23 -1.25 -8.38
C THR A 210 -3.57 -1.66 -9.70
N ASN A 211 -2.43 -1.05 -10.00
CA ASN A 211 -1.61 -1.42 -11.14
C ASN A 211 -0.38 -2.23 -10.69
N THR A 212 0.00 -3.18 -11.54
CA THR A 212 1.22 -3.98 -11.39
C THR A 212 2.04 -3.92 -12.68
N LEU A 213 3.36 -3.84 -12.52
CA LEU A 213 4.34 -3.90 -13.60
C LEU A 213 5.41 -4.93 -13.22
N THR A 214 5.59 -5.96 -14.03
CA THR A 214 6.67 -6.93 -13.91
C THR A 214 7.67 -6.75 -15.05
N ARG A 215 8.96 -6.78 -14.72
CA ARG A 215 10.02 -6.79 -15.73
C ARG A 215 11.29 -7.48 -15.23
N ARG A 216 12.10 -7.98 -16.16
CA ARG A 216 13.47 -8.41 -15.88
C ARG A 216 14.40 -7.20 -15.86
N VAL A 217 15.33 -7.20 -14.92
CA VAL A 217 16.38 -6.19 -14.77
C VAL A 217 17.72 -6.91 -14.85
N ILE A 218 18.54 -6.54 -15.82
CA ILE A 218 19.84 -7.15 -16.06
C ILE A 218 20.92 -6.13 -15.71
N ASP A 219 21.89 -6.53 -14.90
CA ASP A 219 23.07 -5.74 -14.58
C ASP A 219 24.36 -6.59 -14.70
N LYS A 220 25.49 -6.04 -14.24
CA LYS A 220 26.77 -6.76 -14.25
C LYS A 220 26.84 -7.91 -13.24
N THR A 221 26.00 -7.88 -12.21
CA THR A 221 26.00 -8.86 -11.10
C THR A 221 25.05 -10.03 -11.33
N GLY A 222 24.10 -9.87 -12.25
CA GLY A 222 23.20 -10.93 -12.67
C GLY A 222 21.87 -10.42 -13.17
N GLU A 223 20.85 -11.26 -13.03
CA GLU A 223 19.51 -10.99 -13.48
C GLU A 223 18.54 -10.98 -12.32
N TRP A 224 17.65 -10.00 -12.34
CA TRP A 224 16.71 -9.72 -11.28
C TRP A 224 15.31 -9.60 -11.87
N TRP A 225 14.32 -9.84 -11.02
CA TRP A 225 12.92 -9.65 -11.33
C TRP A 225 12.37 -8.52 -10.47
N LEU A 226 11.84 -7.49 -11.14
CA LEU A 226 11.13 -6.40 -10.51
C LEU A 226 9.63 -6.65 -10.66
N THR A 227 8.92 -6.61 -9.54
CA THR A 227 7.46 -6.44 -9.51
C THR A 227 7.15 -5.12 -8.81
N ALA A 228 6.63 -4.14 -9.53
CA ALA A 228 6.17 -2.87 -8.97
C ALA A 228 4.64 -2.91 -8.87
N VAL A 229 4.10 -2.60 -7.69
CA VAL A 229 2.65 -2.60 -7.43
C VAL A 229 2.26 -1.30 -6.73
N GLY A 230 1.16 -0.69 -7.12
CA GLY A 230 0.61 0.45 -6.42
C GLY A 230 -0.72 0.95 -6.97
N GLU A 231 -1.43 1.72 -6.16
CA GLU A 231 -2.64 2.45 -6.57
C GLU A 231 -2.25 3.75 -7.28
N VAL A 232 -1.55 3.62 -8.40
CA VAL A 232 -1.02 4.73 -9.20
C VAL A 232 -1.16 4.44 -10.70
N PRO A 233 -1.21 5.46 -11.57
CA PRO A 233 -1.17 5.25 -13.02
C PRO A 233 0.02 4.39 -13.46
N ARG A 234 -0.15 3.67 -14.58
CA ARG A 234 0.93 2.85 -15.16
C ARG A 234 2.20 3.66 -15.47
N ALA A 235 2.05 4.95 -15.83
CA ALA A 235 3.16 5.86 -16.06
C ALA A 235 4.07 5.99 -14.82
N THR A 236 3.50 5.96 -13.63
CA THR A 236 4.22 6.04 -12.35
C THR A 236 5.06 4.80 -12.11
N LEU A 237 4.49 3.62 -12.32
CA LEU A 237 5.24 2.35 -12.21
C LEU A 237 6.37 2.30 -13.25
N ASN A 238 6.15 2.79 -14.46
CA ASN A 238 7.19 2.91 -15.47
C ASN A 238 8.31 3.85 -15.02
N ALA A 239 8.00 4.99 -14.38
CA ALA A 239 8.99 5.92 -13.86
C ALA A 239 9.85 5.28 -12.76
N PHE A 240 9.23 4.60 -11.78
CA PHE A 240 9.96 3.84 -10.76
C PHE A 240 10.85 2.76 -11.37
N SER A 241 10.30 2.03 -12.33
CA SER A 241 10.99 0.98 -13.05
C SER A 241 12.22 1.57 -13.76
N GLN A 242 12.07 2.60 -14.59
CA GLN A 242 13.18 3.21 -15.33
C GLN A 242 14.22 3.90 -14.42
N GLY A 243 13.81 4.43 -13.27
CA GLY A 243 14.69 5.07 -12.30
C GLY A 243 15.48 4.08 -11.43
N LEU A 244 15.04 2.83 -11.33
CA LEU A 244 15.70 1.82 -10.49
C LEU A 244 17.01 1.34 -11.12
N GLU A 245 18.10 1.44 -10.36
CA GLU A 245 19.41 0.94 -10.77
C GLU A 245 20.08 0.13 -9.66
N ARG A 246 21.00 -0.75 -10.07
CA ARG A 246 21.82 -1.55 -9.16
C ARG A 246 23.26 -1.02 -9.17
N LYS A 247 23.81 -0.75 -7.98
CA LYS A 247 25.14 -0.11 -7.79
C LYS A 247 26.22 -1.02 -7.19
N LYS A 248 25.90 -2.29 -6.95
CA LYS A 248 26.84 -3.24 -6.35
C LYS A 248 27.66 -3.96 -7.42
#